data_AF-A0A0M3J6T2-F1
#
_entry.id   AF-A0A0M3J6T2-F1
#
_cell.length_a   1.000
_cell.length_b   1.000
_cell.length_c   1.000
_cell.angle_alpha   90.00
_cell.angle_beta   90.00
_cell.angle_gamma   90.00
#
_symmetry.space_group_name_H-M   'P 1'
#
loop_
_entity.id
_entity.type
_entity.pdbx_description
1 polymer ?
#
loop_
_entity_poly.entity_id
_entity_poly.type
_entity_poly.pdbx_seq_one_letter_code
_entity_poly.pdbx_strand_id
1 'polypeptide(L)'
;MISDLEQKYGYNQYWIGAYHSGSTFEWATGIQMADNDYKHWAPHEPDLDKGDCVYEESNGWHSDECNDFMHAHHFICQKNSCMLLCHAISCTL
;
A
#
# COMPACT_ATOMS: atom_id res chain seq x y z
N MET A 1 5.18 8.83 6.92
CA MET A 1 5.49 7.38 6.80
C MET A 1 6.42 7.17 5.62
N ILE A 2 6.00 7.51 4.39
CA ILE A 2 6.89 7.47 3.23
C ILE A 2 8.10 8.41 3.37
N SER A 3 7.94 9.59 3.96
CA SER A 3 9.04 10.53 4.24
C SER A 3 10.28 9.88 4.89
N ASP A 4 10.07 8.95 5.81
CA ASP A 4 11.15 8.29 6.56
C ASP A 4 11.80 7.19 5.69
N LEU A 5 11.02 6.54 4.83
CA LEU A 5 11.50 5.56 3.87
C LEU A 5 12.27 6.22 2.73
N GLU A 6 11.78 7.35 2.21
CA GLU A 6 12.45 8.22 1.25
C GLU A 6 13.81 8.67 1.79
N GLN A 7 13.86 9.20 3.02
CA GLN A 7 15.11 9.63 3.61
C GLN A 7 16.12 8.49 3.78
N LYS A 8 15.64 7.28 4.09
CA LYS A 8 16.48 6.13 4.38
C LYS A 8 16.96 5.39 3.12
N TYR A 9 16.09 5.21 2.13
CA TYR A 9 16.34 4.35 0.97
C TYR A 9 16.40 5.11 -0.36
N GLY A 10 15.96 6.37 -0.41
CA GLY A 10 16.03 7.21 -1.60
C GLY A 10 14.94 6.96 -2.65
N TYR A 11 13.92 6.16 -2.33
CA TYR A 11 12.76 5.94 -3.20
C TYR A 11 11.52 6.65 -2.66
N ASN A 12 10.69 7.16 -3.55
CA ASN A 12 9.50 7.96 -3.27
C ASN A 12 8.18 7.29 -3.69
N GLN A 13 8.25 6.12 -4.33
CA GLN A 13 7.08 5.39 -4.81
C GLN A 13 7.10 3.97 -4.26
N TYR A 14 6.02 3.62 -3.56
CA TYR A 14 5.91 2.31 -2.93
C TYR A 14 4.52 1.72 -3.12
N TRP A 15 4.46 0.52 -3.68
CA TRP A 15 3.28 -0.32 -3.64
C TRP A 15 2.80 -0.50 -2.21
N ILE A 16 1.51 -0.23 -2.03
CA ILE A 16 0.76 -0.66 -0.86
C ILE A 16 -0.07 -1.87 -1.24
N GLY A 17 -0.35 -2.74 -0.28
CA GLY A 17 -1.09 -3.98 -0.54
C GLY A 17 -2.58 -3.73 -0.79
N ALA A 18 -2.93 -2.89 -1.76
CA ALA A 18 -4.30 -2.59 -2.16
C ALA A 18 -4.43 -2.64 -3.68
N TYR A 19 -5.57 -3.10 -4.15
CA TYR A 19 -5.89 -3.21 -5.57
C TYR A 19 -7.39 -3.09 -5.80
N HIS A 20 -7.77 -2.74 -7.03
CA HIS A 20 -9.15 -2.69 -7.47
C HIS A 20 -9.59 -4.05 -8.03
N SER A 21 -10.70 -4.60 -7.51
CA SER A 21 -11.26 -5.88 -7.99
C SER A 21 -12.57 -5.70 -8.73
N GLY A 22 -12.60 -4.73 -9.65
CA GLY A 22 -13.69 -4.49 -10.59
C GLY A 22 -14.86 -3.69 -10.03
N SER A 23 -15.23 -3.86 -8.75
CA SER A 23 -16.31 -3.08 -8.13
C SER A 23 -15.86 -2.18 -6.98
N THR A 24 -14.78 -2.55 -6.29
CA THR A 24 -14.25 -1.78 -5.16
C THR A 24 -12.76 -2.06 -5.00
N PHE A 25 -12.10 -1.20 -4.22
CA PHE A 25 -10.73 -1.46 -3.77
C PHE A 25 -10.77 -2.44 -2.60
N GLU A 26 -9.79 -3.33 -2.57
CA GLU A 26 -9.59 -4.26 -1.47
C GLU A 26 -8.12 -4.33 -1.08
N TRP A 27 -7.89 -4.57 0.20
CA TRP A 27 -6.56 -4.87 0.72
C TRP A 27 -6.16 -6.29 0.30
N ALA A 28 -4.86 -6.56 0.20
CA ALA A 28 -4.30 -7.88 -0.08
C ALA A 28 -4.68 -8.95 0.96
N THR A 29 -5.24 -8.54 2.09
CA THR A 29 -5.85 -9.41 3.10
C THR A 29 -7.26 -9.89 2.75
N GLY A 30 -7.86 -9.37 1.67
CA GLY A 30 -9.24 -9.63 1.24
C GLY A 30 -10.29 -8.73 1.91
N ILE A 31 -9.86 -7.71 2.65
CA ILE A 31 -10.78 -6.74 3.27
C ILE A 31 -11.12 -5.66 2.24
N GLN A 32 -12.40 -5.55 1.89
CA GLN A 32 -12.90 -4.49 1.00
C GLN A 32 -12.85 -3.13 1.70
N MET A 33 -12.42 -2.09 0.98
CA MET A 33 -12.47 -0.71 1.45
C MET A 33 -13.90 -0.19 1.32
N ALA A 34 -14.53 0.16 2.44
CA ALA A 34 -15.83 0.79 2.45
C ALA A 34 -15.75 2.25 1.93
N ASP A 35 -16.86 2.81 1.48
CA ASP A 35 -16.89 4.19 0.95
C ASP A 35 -16.44 5.25 1.97
N ASN A 36 -16.72 4.99 3.25
CA ASN A 36 -16.36 5.84 4.38
C ASN A 36 -15.01 5.51 5.02
N ASP A 37 -14.30 4.49 4.53
CA ASP A 37 -12.95 4.21 5.00
C ASP A 37 -11.99 5.31 4.57
N TYR A 38 -10.96 5.52 5.39
CA TYR A 38 -9.90 6.46 5.06
C TYR A 38 -9.18 6.01 3.79
N LYS A 39 -9.16 6.90 2.80
CA LYS A 39 -8.44 6.74 1.53
C LYS A 39 -7.64 8.01 1.28
N HIS A 40 -6.34 7.87 1.05
CA HIS A 40 -5.46 9.01 0.85
C HIS A 40 -5.19 9.27 -0.65
N TRP A 41 -6.22 9.22 -1.48
CA TRP A 41 -6.07 9.44 -2.93
C TRP A 41 -5.45 10.80 -3.24
N ALA A 42 -4.49 10.80 -4.16
CA ALA A 42 -3.99 12.04 -4.73
C ALA A 42 -5.07 12.71 -5.62
N PRO A 43 -4.93 14.00 -5.98
CA PRO A 43 -5.89 14.65 -6.86
C PRO A 43 -6.03 13.92 -8.20
N HIS A 44 -7.26 13.60 -8.59
CA HIS A 44 -7.64 12.84 -9.80
C HIS A 44 -7.35 11.33 -9.75
N GLU A 45 -7.02 10.79 -8.58
CA GLU A 45 -6.91 9.35 -8.36
C GLU A 45 -8.15 8.82 -7.62
N PRO A 46 -8.49 7.53 -7.76
CA PRO A 46 -7.83 6.54 -8.62
C PRO A 46 -8.16 6.73 -10.10
N ASP A 47 -7.15 6.60 -10.95
CA ASP A 47 -7.27 6.52 -12.41
C ASP A 47 -7.14 5.05 -12.86
N LEU A 48 -8.29 4.38 -13.00
CA LEU A 48 -8.36 2.96 -13.36
C LEU A 48 -7.91 2.66 -14.80
N ASP A 49 -7.78 3.67 -15.66
CA ASP A 49 -7.22 3.49 -17.00
C ASP A 49 -5.70 3.26 -16.95
N LYS A 50 -5.04 3.68 -15.86
CA LYS A 50 -3.61 3.40 -15.60
C LYS A 50 -3.39 2.03 -14.97
N GLY A 51 -4.38 1.45 -14.31
CA GLY A 51 -4.30 0.11 -13.72
C GLY A 51 -5.01 -0.01 -12.38
N ASP A 52 -4.99 -1.23 -11.84
CA ASP A 52 -5.76 -1.60 -10.67
C ASP A 52 -4.95 -1.59 -9.36
N CYS A 53 -3.61 -1.55 -9.41
CA CYS A 53 -2.78 -1.64 -8.22
C CYS A 53 -2.46 -0.27 -7.63
N VAL A 54 -2.35 -0.19 -6.30
CA VAL A 54 -2.20 1.09 -5.61
C VAL A 54 -0.78 1.26 -5.06
N TYR A 55 -0.15 2.38 -5.40
CA TYR A 55 1.09 2.83 -4.77
C TYR A 55 0.88 4.15 -4.04
N GLU A 56 1.71 4.42 -3.03
CA GLU A 56 1.74 5.68 -2.30
C GLU A 56 3.01 6.47 -2.68
N GLU A 57 2.82 7.77 -2.87
CA GLU A 57 3.84 8.79 -3.08
C GLU A 57 3.58 9.96 -2.11
N SER A 58 4.50 10.93 -2.05
CA SER A 58 4.46 12.10 -1.16
C SER A 58 3.12 12.88 -1.12
N ASN A 59 2.34 12.86 -2.20
CA ASN A 59 1.08 13.59 -2.37
C ASN A 59 -0.18 12.73 -2.22
N GLY A 60 -0.05 11.42 -2.04
CA GLY A 60 -1.18 10.50 -1.88
C GLY A 60 -1.01 9.17 -2.59
N TRP A 61 -2.14 8.47 -2.71
CA TRP A 61 -2.27 7.19 -3.37
C TRP A 61 -2.59 7.39 -4.85
N HIS A 62 -2.01 6.54 -5.67
CA HIS A 62 -2.14 6.50 -7.12
C HIS A 62 -2.40 5.07 -7.59
N SER A 63 -3.11 4.92 -8.69
CA SER A 63 -3.29 3.62 -9.34
C SER A 63 -2.42 3.45 -10.58
N ASP A 64 -1.89 2.24 -10.78
CA ASP A 64 -0.98 1.90 -11.86
C ASP A 64 -1.01 0.39 -12.17
N GLU A 65 -0.39 -0.01 -13.27
CA GLU A 65 -0.41 -1.40 -13.75
C GLU A 65 0.29 -2.33 -12.76
N CYS A 66 -0.43 -3.34 -12.28
CA CYS A 66 0.09 -4.34 -11.34
C CYS A 66 1.31 -5.11 -11.85
N ASN A 67 1.46 -5.22 -13.17
CA ASN A 67 2.45 -6.06 -13.84
C ASN A 67 3.50 -5.25 -14.63
N ASP A 68 3.73 -3.97 -14.27
CA ASP A 68 4.84 -3.23 -14.87
C ASP A 68 6.18 -3.72 -14.30
N PHE A 69 6.79 -4.68 -15.01
CA PHE A 69 8.10 -5.23 -14.69
C PHE A 69 9.27 -4.28 -15.02
N MET A 70 9.03 -3.22 -15.81
CA MET A 70 10.05 -2.26 -16.24
C MET A 70 10.18 -1.09 -15.26
N HIS A 71 9.08 -0.70 -14.60
CA HIS A 71 9.04 0.36 -13.59
C HIS A 71 8.53 -0.14 -12.24
N ALA A 72 8.87 -1.38 -11.87
CA ALA A 72 8.42 -1.99 -10.63
C ALA A 72 8.73 -1.10 -9.42
N HIS A 73 7.69 -0.51 -8.82
CA HIS A 73 7.83 0.26 -7.60
C HIS A 73 8.35 -0.62 -6.45
N HIS A 74 8.99 0.01 -5.46
CA HIS A 74 9.31 -0.68 -4.22
C HIS A 74 8.01 -1.02 -3.47
N PHE A 75 8.04 -1.82 -2.42
CA PHE A 75 6.83 -2.16 -1.67
C PHE A 75 7.03 -1.97 -0.16
N ILE A 76 5.95 -1.62 0.52
CA ILE A 76 5.93 -1.50 1.99
C ILE A 76 5.20 -2.70 2.58
N CYS A 77 5.83 -3.37 3.54
CA CYS A 77 5.20 -4.42 4.32
C CYS A 77 4.78 -3.90 5.71
N GLN A 78 3.57 -4.25 6.14
CA GLN A 78 3.12 -4.05 7.50
C GLN A 78 3.21 -5.37 8.29
N LYS A 79 3.77 -5.32 9.50
CA LYS A 79 3.75 -6.44 10.44
C LYS A 79 3.34 -5.95 11.82
N ASN A 80 2.51 -6.73 12.51
CA ASN A 80 2.14 -6.43 13.88
C ASN A 80 3.37 -6.42 14.79
N SER A 81 3.59 -5.34 15.53
CA SER A 81 4.69 -5.21 16.48
C SER A 81 4.70 -6.35 17.52
N CYS A 82 3.52 -6.81 17.94
CA CYS A 82 3.37 -7.96 18.84
C CYS A 82 4.00 -9.24 18.25
N MET A 83 3.86 -9.48 16.94
CA MET A 83 4.45 -10.66 16.27
C MET A 83 5.97 -10.55 16.04
N LEU A 84 6.55 -9.36 16.22
CA LEU A 84 8.01 -9.19 16.19
C LEU A 84 8.63 -9.47 17.55
N LEU A 85 7.93 -9.11 18.63
CA LEU A 85 8.37 -9.31 20.01
C LEU A 85 8.08 -10.73 20.54
N CYS A 86 7.08 -11.42 19.99
CA CYS A 86 6.72 -12.77 20.44
C CYS A 86 7.74 -13.86 20.06
N HIS A 87 8.63 -13.60 19.10
CA HIS A 87 9.81 -14.47 18.87
C HIS A 87 10.92 -14.24 19.91
N ALA A 88 10.89 -13.13 20.64
CA ALA A 88 11.88 -12.82 21.67
C ALA A 88 11.39 -13.20 23.08
N ILE A 89 10.09 -13.14 23.36
CA ILE A 89 9.52 -13.49 24.67
C ILE A 89 8.14 -14.12 24.45
N SER A 90 7.97 -15.36 24.91
CA SER A 90 6.72 -16.13 24.88
C SER A 90 5.50 -15.28 25.27
N CYS A 91 4.58 -15.01 24.33
CA CYS A 91 3.28 -14.43 24.68
C CYS A 91 2.37 -15.56 25.17
N THR A 92 2.14 -15.65 26.47
CA THR A 92 0.99 -16.35 27.02
C THR A 92 -0.16 -15.35 27.13
N LEU A 93 -1.35 -15.77 26.68
CA LEU A 93 -2.62 -15.04 26.75
C LEU A 93 -2.97 -14.60 28.17
#